data_AF-A0A7V0JL07-F1
#
_entry.id   AF-A0A7V0JL07-F1
#
_cell.length_a   1.000
_cell.length_b   1.000
_cell.length_c   1.000
_cell.angle_alpha   90.00
_cell.angle_beta   90.00
_cell.angle_gamma   90.00
#
_symmetry.space_group_name_H-M   'P 1'
#
loop_
_entity.id
_entity.type
_entity.pdbx_description
1 polymer ?
#
loop_
_entity_poly.entity_id
_entity_poly.type
_entity_poly.pdbx_seq_one_letter_code
_entity_poly.pdbx_strand_id
1 'polypeptide(L)'
;MRFLALIAVIITGIILIYGSVDMPDWGDPHSPASLHVSPRYIEKTMEETATPNMVTSVLADYRGYDTLGETTVIFTAGISCILILRERKRRKKRKINPKNPTNHV
;
A
#
# COMPACT_ATOMS: atom_id res chain seq x y z
N MET A 1 -23.81 9.16 17.07
CA MET A 1 -22.51 8.78 16.48
C MET A 1 -22.63 7.77 15.35
N ARG A 2 -23.11 6.52 15.57
CA ARG A 2 -23.22 5.50 14.51
C ARG A 2 -24.08 5.93 13.30
N PHE A 3 -25.19 6.62 13.57
CA PHE A 3 -26.06 7.15 12.52
C PHE A 3 -25.38 8.22 11.65
N LEU A 4 -24.62 9.15 12.27
CA LEU A 4 -23.82 10.13 11.52
C LEU A 4 -22.73 9.45 10.68
N ALA A 5 -22.07 8.41 11.22
CA ALA A 5 -21.08 7.64 10.47
C ALA A 5 -21.71 6.92 9.27
N LEU A 6 -22.91 6.36 9.42
CA LEU A 6 -23.64 5.73 8.33
C LEU A 6 -23.98 6.73 7.22
N ILE A 7 -24.47 7.93 7.59
CA ILE A 7 -24.73 9.01 6.64
C ILE A 7 -23.46 9.38 5.88
N ALA A 8 -22.33 9.55 6.59
CA ALA A 8 -21.05 9.88 5.96
C ALA A 8 -20.61 8.80 4.95
N VAL A 9 -20.72 7.51 5.30
CA VAL A 9 -20.38 6.41 4.39
C VAL A 9 -21.27 6.40 3.15
N ILE A 10 -22.58 6.60 3.31
CA ILE A 10 -23.53 6.65 2.20
C ILE A 10 -23.20 7.81 1.26
N ILE A 11 -22.95 9.01 1.82
CA ILE A 11 -22.60 10.20 1.04
C ILE A 11 -21.29 9.95 0.26
N THR A 12 -20.24 9.45 0.93
CA THR A 12 -18.98 9.12 0.26
C THR A 12 -19.18 8.07 -0.83
N GLY A 13 -19.99 7.04 -0.57
CA GLY A 13 -20.33 6.01 -1.57
C GLY A 13 -21.01 6.59 -2.80
N ILE A 14 -22.00 7.48 -2.61
CA ILE A 14 -22.68 8.18 -3.71
C ILE A 14 -21.69 9.03 -4.51
N ILE A 15 -20.79 9.76 -3.84
CA ILE A 15 -19.77 10.58 -4.51
C ILE A 15 -18.83 9.71 -5.36
N LEU A 16 -18.39 8.56 -4.83
CA LEU A 16 -17.52 7.64 -5.58
C LEU A 16 -18.23 7.03 -6.79
N ILE A 17 -19.52 6.68 -6.65
CA ILE A 17 -20.35 6.19 -7.77
C ILE A 17 -20.51 7.30 -8.82
N TYR A 18 -20.80 8.53 -8.40
CA TYR A 18 -20.91 9.65 -9.32
C TYR A 18 -19.60 9.90 -10.09
N GLY A 19 -18.46 9.82 -9.42
CA GLY A 19 -17.14 9.92 -10.06
C GLY A 19 -16.87 8.84 -11.10
N SER A 20 -17.49 7.66 -11.00
CA SER A 20 -17.33 6.59 -11.98
C SER A 20 -18.02 6.87 -13.32
N VAL A 21 -18.98 7.80 -13.36
CA VAL A 21 -19.70 8.19 -14.59
C VAL A 21 -18.80 8.94 -15.58
N ASP A 22 -17.74 9.60 -15.10
CA ASP A 22 -16.79 10.36 -15.92
C ASP A 22 -15.61 9.50 -16.42
N MET A 23 -15.58 8.20 -16.08
CA MET A 23 -14.53 7.30 -16.53
C MET A 23 -14.75 6.89 -17.99
N PRO A 24 -13.68 6.63 -18.76
CA PRO A 24 -13.80 6.09 -20.12
C PRO A 24 -14.59 4.79 -20.16
N ASP A 25 -15.28 4.56 -21.26
CA ASP A 25 -15.97 3.30 -21.52
C ASP A 25 -14.98 2.12 -21.44
N TRP A 26 -15.51 0.97 -21.02
CA TRP A 26 -14.69 -0.21 -20.88
C TRP A 26 -14.09 -0.62 -22.23
N GLY A 27 -12.76 -0.62 -22.30
CA GLY A 27 -12.02 -1.03 -23.50
C GLY A 27 -11.89 0.07 -24.55
N ASP A 28 -12.22 1.32 -24.22
CA ASP A 28 -12.06 2.45 -25.12
C ASP A 28 -10.58 2.61 -25.58
N PRO A 29 -10.29 2.44 -26.88
CA PRO A 29 -8.96 2.67 -27.45
C PRO A 29 -8.48 4.12 -27.31
N HIS A 30 -9.40 5.07 -27.15
CA HIS A 30 -9.11 6.48 -26.94
C HIS A 30 -8.98 6.87 -25.45
N SER A 31 -9.09 5.90 -24.54
CA SER A 31 -8.82 6.16 -23.13
C SER A 31 -7.37 6.62 -22.91
N PRO A 32 -7.10 7.52 -21.95
CA PRO A 32 -5.76 8.09 -21.75
C PRO A 32 -4.65 7.04 -21.58
N ALA A 33 -4.95 5.93 -20.88
CA ALA A 33 -3.99 4.85 -20.67
C ALA A 33 -3.65 4.12 -21.99
N SER A 34 -4.65 3.87 -22.84
CA SER A 34 -4.50 3.18 -24.13
C SER A 34 -3.74 3.99 -25.17
N LEU A 35 -3.77 5.32 -25.08
CA LEU A 35 -3.14 6.19 -26.08
C LEU A 35 -1.61 6.25 -25.97
N HIS A 36 -1.05 6.19 -24.76
CA HIS A 36 0.39 6.44 -24.57
C HIS A 36 1.09 5.51 -23.60
N VAL A 37 0.45 5.14 -22.48
CA VAL A 37 1.10 4.32 -21.44
C VAL A 37 1.19 2.87 -21.88
N SER A 38 0.05 2.30 -22.27
CA SER A 38 -0.03 0.87 -22.63
C SER A 38 0.84 0.54 -23.84
N PRO A 39 0.79 1.29 -24.97
CA PRO A 39 1.64 0.98 -26.12
C PRO A 39 3.13 1.04 -25.80
N ARG A 40 3.57 2.05 -25.03
CA ARG A 40 4.99 2.18 -24.64
C ARG A 40 5.44 0.99 -23.79
N TYR A 41 4.70 0.64 -22.76
CA TYR A 41 5.06 -0.51 -21.93
C TYR A 41 5.02 -1.81 -22.73
N ILE A 42 4.13 -1.95 -23.71
CA ILE A 42 4.06 -3.16 -24.54
C ILE A 42 5.25 -3.26 -25.49
N GLU A 43 5.56 -2.17 -26.21
CA GLU A 43 6.53 -2.18 -27.30
C GLU A 43 7.98 -1.97 -26.81
N LYS A 44 8.18 -1.19 -25.74
CA LYS A 44 9.50 -0.74 -25.29
C LYS A 44 10.05 -1.47 -24.07
N THR A 45 9.27 -2.33 -23.41
CA THR A 45 9.69 -3.07 -22.21
C THR A 45 11.07 -3.74 -22.39
N MET A 46 11.26 -4.49 -23.47
CA MET A 46 12.51 -5.22 -23.68
C MET A 46 13.70 -4.28 -23.91
N GLU A 47 13.48 -3.21 -24.69
CA GLU A 47 14.51 -2.23 -25.06
C GLU A 47 14.94 -1.37 -23.85
N GLU A 48 13.99 -0.96 -23.02
CA GLU A 48 14.23 0.00 -21.94
C GLU A 48 14.60 -0.66 -20.60
N THR A 49 14.17 -1.90 -20.36
CA THR A 49 14.32 -2.57 -19.05
C THR A 49 15.08 -3.89 -19.10
N ALA A 50 15.39 -4.39 -20.30
CA ALA A 50 16.01 -5.71 -20.51
C ALA A 50 15.28 -6.89 -19.81
N THR A 51 14.01 -6.68 -19.45
CA THR A 51 13.20 -7.65 -18.71
C THR A 51 12.05 -8.12 -19.62
N PRO A 52 11.86 -9.43 -19.83
CA PRO A 52 10.84 -9.94 -20.75
C PRO A 52 9.40 -9.79 -20.21
N ASN A 53 9.24 -9.67 -18.89
CA ASN A 53 7.93 -9.59 -18.26
C ASN A 53 7.52 -8.12 -18.07
N MET A 54 6.57 -7.67 -18.89
CA MET A 54 6.04 -6.30 -18.86
C MET A 54 5.51 -5.89 -17.49
N VAL A 55 4.87 -6.79 -16.75
CA VAL A 55 4.32 -6.46 -15.42
C VAL A 55 5.45 -6.17 -14.44
N THR A 56 6.48 -7.02 -14.43
CA THR A 56 7.65 -6.82 -13.58
C THR A 56 8.39 -5.54 -13.96
N SER A 57 8.59 -5.28 -15.25
CA SER A 57 9.21 -4.04 -15.75
C SER A 57 8.45 -2.79 -15.33
N VAL A 58 7.11 -2.83 -15.37
CA VAL A 58 6.29 -1.70 -14.91
C VAL A 58 6.45 -1.47 -13.42
N LEU A 59 6.41 -2.51 -12.60
CA LEU A 59 6.47 -2.38 -11.14
C LEU A 59 7.88 -2.04 -10.63
N ALA A 60 8.93 -2.59 -11.23
CA ALA A 60 10.30 -2.47 -10.76
C ALA A 60 11.06 -1.32 -11.43
N ASP A 61 10.91 -1.14 -12.75
CA ASP A 61 11.70 -0.19 -13.52
C ASP A 61 10.93 1.12 -13.77
N TYR A 62 9.75 1.07 -14.40
CA TYR A 62 8.98 2.29 -14.70
C TYR A 62 8.36 2.95 -13.48
N ARG A 63 7.81 2.16 -12.55
CA ARG A 63 7.13 2.62 -11.33
C ARG A 63 7.79 2.07 -10.06
N GLY A 64 9.11 1.88 -10.10
CA GLY A 64 9.89 1.37 -8.98
C GLY A 64 9.74 2.18 -7.69
N TYR A 65 9.49 3.50 -7.78
CA TYR A 65 9.25 4.34 -6.61
C TYR A 65 7.97 3.97 -5.84
N ASP A 66 6.90 3.58 -6.53
CA ASP A 66 5.65 3.16 -5.88
C ASP A 66 5.89 1.86 -5.10
N THR A 67 6.57 0.88 -5.71
CA THR A 67 6.96 -0.39 -5.09
C THR A 67 7.97 -0.21 -3.94
N LEU A 68 8.89 0.75 -4.04
CA LEU A 68 9.78 1.12 -2.93
C LEU A 68 8.97 1.67 -1.75
N GLY A 69 7.93 2.46 -2.02
CA GLY A 69 6.99 2.92 -0.99
C GLY A 69 6.25 1.76 -0.33
N GLU A 70 5.68 0.84 -1.12
CA GLU A 70 4.99 -0.35 -0.62
C GLU A 70 5.88 -1.20 0.29
N THR A 71 7.10 -1.51 -0.16
CA THR A 71 8.06 -2.30 0.61
C THR A 71 8.47 -1.58 1.90
N THR A 72 8.63 -0.26 1.86
CA THR A 72 8.91 0.56 3.05
C THR A 72 7.78 0.47 4.07
N VAL A 73 6.52 0.62 3.64
CA VAL A 73 5.35 0.52 4.52
C VAL A 73 5.25 -0.86 5.18
N ILE A 74 5.41 -1.93 4.40
CA ILE A 74 5.38 -3.31 4.91
C ILE A 74 6.51 -3.54 5.91
N PHE A 75 7.72 -3.07 5.59
CA PHE A 75 8.89 -3.18 6.47
C PHE A 75 8.66 -2.45 7.81
N THR A 76 8.17 -1.20 7.77
CA THR A 76 7.83 -0.43 8.96
C THR A 76 6.73 -1.10 9.79
N ALA A 77 5.69 -1.66 9.14
CA ALA A 77 4.65 -2.42 9.83
C ALA A 77 5.23 -3.65 10.54
N GLY A 78 6.11 -4.40 9.86
CA GLY A 78 6.82 -5.55 10.42
C GLY A 78 7.66 -5.20 11.65
N ILE A 79 8.46 -4.13 11.58
CA ILE A 79 9.24 -3.62 12.72
C ILE A 79 8.30 -3.24 13.88
N SER A 80 7.22 -2.52 13.58
CA SER A 80 6.24 -2.08 14.58
C SER A 80 5.64 -3.27 15.34
N CYS A 81 5.26 -4.34 14.63
CA CYS A 81 4.77 -5.58 15.23
C CYS A 81 5.83 -6.21 16.16
N ILE A 82 7.09 -6.32 15.73
CA ILE A 82 8.17 -6.89 16.53
C ILE A 82 8.38 -6.08 17.82
N LEU A 83 8.40 -4.75 17.74
CA LEU A 83 8.59 -3.88 18.89
C LEU A 83 7.46 -4.03 19.91
N ILE A 84 6.20 -4.04 19.45
CA ILE A 84 5.02 -4.23 20.31
C ILE A 84 5.06 -5.60 20.99
N LEU A 85 5.38 -6.67 20.26
CA LEU A 85 5.44 -8.03 20.81
C LEU A 85 6.59 -8.18 21.82
N ARG A 86 7.76 -7.59 21.53
CA ARG A 86 8.92 -7.59 22.44
C ARG A 86 8.58 -6.87 23.75
N GLU A 87 7.91 -5.73 23.68
CA GLU A 87 7.48 -4.99 24.86
C GLU A 87 6.45 -5.78 25.69
N ARG A 88 5.44 -6.38 25.04
CA ARG A 88 4.46 -7.24 25.71
C ARG A 88 5.13 -8.41 26.45
N LYS A 89 6.13 -9.07 25.84
CA LYS A 89 6.89 -10.15 26.48
C LYS A 89 7.67 -9.66 27.70
N ARG A 90 8.32 -8.49 27.61
CA ARG A 90 9.03 -7.85 28.75
C ARG A 90 8.09 -7.50 29.90
N ARG A 91 6.95 -6.85 29.60
CA ARG A 91 5.92 -6.51 30.60
C ARG A 91 5.36 -7.76 31.29
N LYS A 92 5.10 -8.84 30.56
CA LYS A 92 4.66 -10.13 31.12
C LYS A 92 5.71 -10.72 32.07
N LYS A 93 6.99 -10.73 31.71
CA LYS A 93 8.08 -11.18 32.59
C LYS A 93 8.16 -10.36 33.89
N ARG A 94 8.04 -9.03 33.81
CA ARG A 94 8.08 -8.15 35.00
C ARG A 94 6.90 -8.38 35.95
N LYS A 95 5.70 -8.67 35.41
CA LYS A 95 4.54 -9.04 36.25
C LYS A 95 4.71 -10.39 36.94
N ILE A 96 5.38 -11.36 36.28
CA ILE A 96 5.61 -12.70 36.83
C ILE A 96 6.70 -12.70 37.91
N ASN A 97 7.74 -11.85 37.78
CA ASN A 97 8.79 -11.71 38.78
C ASN A 97 8.90 -10.27 39.31
N PRO A 98 8.06 -9.87 40.27
CA PRO A 98 8.06 -8.51 40.81
C PRO A 98 9.24 -8.17 41.75
N LYS A 99 10.09 -9.14 42.15
CA LYS A 99 11.14 -8.97 43.17
C LYS A 99 12.54 -8.65 42.61
N ASN A 100 12.67 -7.78 41.61
CA ASN A 100 13.99 -7.19 41.33
C ASN A 100 13.84 -5.69 41.02
N PRO A 101 13.85 -4.81 42.03
CA PRO A 101 14.08 -3.40 41.80
C PRO A 101 15.52 -3.29 41.30
N THR A 102 15.67 -2.98 40.02
CA THR A 102 16.97 -2.66 39.42
C THR A 102 17.71 -1.69 40.33
N ASN A 103 18.87 -2.12 40.84
CA ASN A 103 19.79 -1.32 41.63
C ASN A 103 19.97 0.05 40.99
N HIS A 104 19.47 1.08 41.67
CA HIS A 104 19.90 2.44 41.47
C HIS A 104 21.34 2.55 42.01
N VAL A 105 22.30 2.69 41.11
CA VAL A 105 23.62 3.30 41.31
C VAL A 105 23.98 4.05 40.04
#